data_AF-A0ABC8B0M9-F1
#
_entry.id   AF-A0ABC8B0M9-F1
#
_cell.length_a   1.000
_cell.length_b   1.000
_cell.length_c   1.000
_cell.angle_alpha   90.00
_cell.angle_beta   90.00
_cell.angle_gamma   90.00
#
_symmetry.space_group_name_H-M   'P 1'
#
loop_
_entity.id
_entity.type
_entity.pdbx_description
1 polymer ?
#
loop_
_entity_poly.entity_id
_entity_poly.type
_entity_poly.pdbx_seq_one_letter_code
_entity_poly.pdbx_strand_id
1 'polypeptide(L)' 'MTSVSKKAKTRAPRRDFGRIRKLPSGRFQAAYVGPDLPLYKAPHTYDTKARAEG' A
#
# COMPACT_ATOMS: atom_id res chain seq x y z
N MET A 1 15.15 23.31 -27.63
CA MET A 1 13.85 22.90 -27.04
C MET A 1 14.03 21.51 -26.45
N THR A 2 14.28 21.40 -25.14
CA THR A 2 14.58 20.10 -24.52
C THR A 2 13.31 19.49 -23.94
N SER A 3 12.82 18.43 -24.58
CA SER A 3 11.68 17.64 -24.13
C SER A 3 12.07 16.71 -22.98
N VAL A 4 11.59 16.98 -21.76
CA VAL A 4 11.73 16.07 -20.61
C VAL A 4 10.64 15.00 -20.68
N SER A 5 11.01 13.78 -21.05
CA SER A 5 10.11 12.64 -21.14
C SER A 5 9.79 12.10 -19.73
N LYS A 6 8.53 12.20 -19.28
CA LYS A 6 8.08 11.69 -17.98
C LYS A 6 7.69 10.22 -18.11
N LYS A 7 8.53 9.31 -17.60
CA LYS A 7 8.26 7.86 -17.56
C LYS A 7 6.97 7.60 -16.75
N ALA A 8 5.95 7.03 -17.39
CA ALA A 8 4.70 6.68 -16.74
C ALA A 8 4.96 5.62 -15.66
N LYS A 9 4.64 5.94 -14.41
CA LYS A 9 4.74 4.99 -13.29
C LYS A 9 3.59 4.00 -13.42
N THR A 10 3.88 2.77 -13.83
CA THR A 10 2.91 1.67 -13.82
C THR A 10 2.22 1.66 -12.47
N ARG A 11 0.92 2.00 -12.44
CA ARG A 11 0.12 1.92 -11.22
C ARG A 11 0.20 0.48 -10.75
N ALA A 12 0.68 0.27 -9.51
CA ALA A 12 0.59 -1.04 -8.89
C ALA A 12 -0.85 -1.54 -9.02
N PRO A 13 -1.08 -2.83 -9.30
CA PRO A 13 -2.41 -3.38 -9.41
C PRO A 13 -3.25 -2.92 -8.22
N ARG A 14 -4.45 -2.43 -8.51
CA ARG A 14 -5.42 -2.04 -7.48
C ARG A 14 -5.65 -3.29 -6.65
N ARG A 15 -5.22 -3.25 -5.39
CA ARG A 15 -5.41 -4.36 -4.48
C ARG A 15 -6.89 -4.49 -4.18
N ASP A 16 -7.38 -5.72 -4.08
CA ASP A 16 -8.76 -6.00 -3.71
C ASP A 16 -9.11 -5.42 -2.34
N PHE A 17 -8.10 -5.28 -1.47
CA PHE A 17 -8.24 -4.67 -0.16
C PHE A 17 -7.17 -3.57 0.07
N GLY A 18 -7.64 -2.37 0.39
CA GLY A 18 -6.83 -1.29 0.98
C GLY A 18 -5.43 -1.03 0.41
N ARG A 19 -4.49 -0.75 1.33
CA ARG A 19 -3.09 -0.40 1.11
C ARG A 19 -2.23 -1.09 2.16
N ILE A 20 -1.06 -1.59 1.78
CA ILE A 20 -0.03 -2.01 2.73
C ILE A 20 1.14 -1.05 2.66
N ARG A 21 1.65 -0.63 3.83
CA ARG A 21 2.91 0.11 3.97
C ARG A 21 3.99 -0.79 4.54
N LYS A 22 5.25 -0.53 4.18
CA LYS A 22 6.42 -1.08 4.87
C LYS A 22 6.83 -0.10 5.97
N LEU A 23 7.02 -0.59 7.18
CA LEU A 23 7.53 0.15 8.32
C LEU A 23 9.07 0.22 8.28
N PRO A 24 9.70 1.18 8.97
CA PRO A 24 11.16 1.25 9.10
C PRO A 24 11.76 -0.02 9.70
N SER A 25 10.99 -0.75 10.52
CA SER A 25 11.36 -2.06 11.09
C SER A 25 11.37 -3.21 10.09
N GLY A 26 11.08 -2.96 8.81
CA GLY A 26 10.97 -4.01 7.78
C GLY A 26 9.62 -4.72 7.76
N ARG A 27 8.78 -4.55 8.80
CA ARG A 27 7.45 -5.15 8.89
C ARG A 27 6.44 -4.47 7.97
N PHE A 28 5.40 -5.20 7.61
CA PHE A 28 4.31 -4.77 6.76
C PHE A 28 3.07 -4.44 7.60
N GLN A 29 2.40 -3.34 7.31
CA GLN A 29 1.14 -2.99 7.95
C GLN A 29 0.07 -2.79 6.89
N ALA A 30 -1.01 -3.56 6.99
CA ALA A 30 -2.20 -3.37 6.19
C ALA A 30 -3.00 -2.15 6.68
N ALA A 31 -3.66 -1.48 5.77
CA ALA A 31 -4.58 -0.40 6.05
C ALA A 31 -5.72 -0.43 5.04
N TYR A 32 -6.97 -0.44 5.48
CA TYR A 32 -8.15 -0.47 4.62
C TYR A 32 -8.94 0.83 4.74
N VAL A 33 -9.73 1.16 3.73
CA VAL A 33 -10.67 2.28 3.80
C VAL A 33 -11.99 1.72 4.29
N GLY A 34 -12.46 2.21 5.43
CA GLY A 34 -13.77 1.82 5.95
C GLY A 34 -14.91 2.45 5.15
N PRO A 35 -16.15 1.98 5.35
CA PRO A 35 -17.33 2.59 4.74
C PRO A 35 -17.49 4.07 5.12
N ASP A 36 -16.93 4.46 6.27
CA ASP A 36 -16.97 5.83 6.79
C ASP A 36 -16.01 6.80 6.06
N LEU A 37 -15.15 6.31 5.15
CA LEU A 37 -14.03 6.98 4.44
C LEU A 37 -12.66 7.08 5.16
N PRO A 38 -12.50 6.96 6.50
CA PRO A 38 -11.19 6.86 7.13
C PRO A 38 -10.39 5.65 6.70
N LEU A 39 -9.07 5.83 6.70
CA LEU A 39 -8.10 4.75 6.56
C LEU A 39 -7.87 4.09 7.93
N TYR A 40 -8.39 2.88 8.10
CA TYR A 40 -8.15 2.03 9.25
C TYR A 40 -6.84 1.28 9.09
N LYS A 41 -5.94 1.44 10.05
CA LYS A 41 -4.65 0.72 10.08
C LYS A 41 -4.86 -0.58 10.84
N ALA A 42 -4.30 -1.68 10.32
CA ALA A 42 -4.26 -2.92 11.08
C ALA A 42 -3.47 -2.72 12.39
N PRO A 43 -3.99 -3.20 13.53
CA PRO A 43 -3.28 -3.14 14.81
C PRO A 43 -2.04 -4.05 14.80
N HIS A 44 -2.07 -5.10 14.00
CA HIS A 44 -0.95 -6.02 13.82
C HIS A 44 -0.10 -5.66 12.62
N THR A 45 1.17 -6.01 12.73
CA THR A 45 2.15 -5.92 11.65
C THR A 45 2.57 -7.33 11.27
N TYR A 46 2.90 -7.50 10.00
CA TYR A 46 3.14 -8.77 9.35
C TYR A 46 4.56 -8.81 8.81
N ASP A 47 5.13 -9.99 8.72
CA ASP A 47 6.52 -10.14 8.31
C ASP A 47 6.66 -10.18 6.79
N THR A 48 5.58 -10.50 6.09
CA THR A 48 5.49 -10.49 4.62
C THR A 48 4.30 -9.68 4.13
N LYS A 49 4.42 -9.16 2.91
CA LYS A 49 3.33 -8.47 2.20
C LYS A 49 2.13 -9.40 2.00
N ALA A 50 2.35 -10.65 1.61
CA ALA A 50 1.28 -11.63 1.41
C ALA A 50 0.48 -11.91 2.68
N ARG A 51 1.14 -11.96 3.85
CA ARG A 51 0.46 -12.16 5.14
C ARG A 51 -0.29 -10.91 5.63
N ALA A 52 0.01 -9.76 5.04
CA ALA A 52 -0.78 -8.55 5.15
C ALA A 52 -1.91 -8.47 4.09
N GLU A 53 -1.90 -9.37 3.09
CA GLU A 53 -2.87 -9.46 1.99
C GLU A 53 -4.00 -10.46 2.20
N GLY A 54 -3.83 -11.40 3.14
CA GLY A 54 -4.83 -12.41 3.49
C GLY A 54 -6.00 -11.88 4.30
#